data_AF-A0A0P0L545-F1
#
_entry.id   AF-A0A0P0L545-F1
#
_cell.length_a   1.000
_cell.length_b   1.000
_cell.length_c   1.000
_cell.angle_alpha   90.00
_cell.angle_beta   90.00
_cell.angle_gamma   90.00
#
_symmetry.space_group_name_H-M   'P 1'
#
loop_
_entity.id
_entity.type
_entity.pdbx_description
1 polymer ?
#
loop_
_entity_poly.entity_id
_entity_poly.type
_entity_poly.pdbx_seq_one_letter_code
_entity_poly.pdbx_strand_id
1 'polypeptide(L)'
;MAICGSGEGISMTLNKHQGIRAALCWMPEIAHLSRQHNDANVLVMPGRFIDHEMAEKILDEFFNSGFEGGRHQKRIEKIPVK
;
A
#
# COMPACT_ATOMS: atom_id res chain seq x y z
N MET A 1 6.02 6.83 1.11
CA MET A 1 5.11 6.59 2.25
C MET A 1 4.34 7.87 2.53
N ALA A 2 3.08 7.77 2.97
CA ALA A 2 2.30 8.91 3.46
C ALA A 2 1.44 8.53 4.68
N ILE A 3 1.08 9.51 5.51
CA ILE A 3 0.28 9.31 6.73
C ILE A 3 -0.73 10.46 6.83
N CYS A 4 -1.98 10.15 7.17
CA CYS A 4 -2.95 11.14 7.64
C CYS A 4 -3.85 10.51 8.70
N GLY A 5 -4.82 11.26 9.26
CA GLY A 5 -5.65 10.78 10.37
C GLY A 5 -6.28 9.40 10.14
N SER A 6 -7.02 9.22 9.05
CA SER A 6 -7.61 7.93 8.65
C SER A 6 -6.85 7.24 7.51
N GLY A 7 -5.86 7.88 6.88
CA GLY A 7 -5.18 7.38 5.69
C GLY A 7 -6.01 7.44 4.38
N GLU A 8 -7.34 7.51 4.46
CA GLU A 8 -8.23 7.48 3.29
C GLU A 8 -7.99 8.64 2.31
N GLY A 9 -8.01 9.87 2.82
CA GLY A 9 -7.89 11.07 1.97
C GLY A 9 -6.57 11.13 1.21
N ILE A 10 -5.47 10.77 1.88
CA ILE A 10 -4.15 10.79 1.24
C ILE A 10 -4.00 9.61 0.27
N SER A 11 -4.54 8.43 0.58
CA SER A 11 -4.58 7.27 -0.33
C SER A 11 -5.34 7.58 -1.61
N MET A 12 -6.55 8.14 -1.50
CA MET A 12 -7.34 8.56 -2.66
C MET A 12 -6.64 9.63 -3.50
N THR A 13 -5.91 10.54 -2.85
CA THR A 13 -5.18 11.62 -3.55
C THR A 13 -3.97 11.06 -4.31
N LEU A 14 -3.17 10.22 -3.66
CA LEU A 14 -1.99 9.59 -4.27
C LEU A 14 -2.34 8.75 -5.49
N ASN A 15 -3.43 7.97 -5.41
CA ASN A 15 -3.89 7.12 -6.51
C ASN A 15 -4.44 7.88 -7.74
N LYS A 16 -4.53 9.22 -7.70
CA LYS A 16 -4.80 10.04 -8.90
C LYS A 16 -3.59 10.18 -9.80
N HIS A 17 -2.39 9.96 -9.28
CA HIS A 17 -1.15 10.12 -10.03
C HIS A 17 -0.82 8.87 -10.83
N GLN A 18 -0.45 9.08 -12.09
CA GLN A 18 -0.01 8.02 -12.98
C GLN A 18 1.25 7.33 -12.41
N GLY A 19 1.35 6.02 -12.62
CA GLY A 19 2.36 5.17 -12.00
C GLY A 19 2.19 4.88 -10.50
N ILE A 20 1.28 5.54 -9.77
CA ILE A 20 1.10 5.31 -8.33
C ILE A 20 0.08 4.21 -8.05
N ARG A 21 0.45 3.32 -7.12
CA ARG A 21 -0.40 2.30 -6.50
C ARG A 21 -0.23 2.42 -5.00
N ALA A 22 -0.98 3.33 -4.41
CA ALA A 22 -0.97 3.57 -2.97
C ALA A 22 -1.92 2.61 -2.25
N ALA A 23 -1.43 1.96 -1.20
CA ALA A 23 -2.19 1.03 -0.38
C ALA A 23 -2.31 1.55 1.06
N LEU A 24 -3.54 1.61 1.56
CA LEU A 24 -3.81 1.87 2.97
C LEU A 24 -3.63 0.57 3.76
N CYS A 25 -2.69 0.55 4.69
CA CYS A 25 -2.36 -0.62 5.49
C CYS A 25 -2.48 -0.27 6.97
N TRP A 26 -3.25 -1.07 7.71
CA TRP A 26 -3.45 -0.93 9.16
C TRP A 26 -3.06 -2.20 9.94
N MET A 27 -2.48 -3.19 9.24
CA MET A 27 -1.88 -4.39 9.82
C MET A 27 -0.83 -4.98 8.84
N PRO A 28 0.16 -5.74 9.33
CA PRO A 28 1.26 -6.25 8.50
C PRO A 28 0.79 -7.11 7.33
N GLU A 29 -0.20 -7.98 7.54
CA GLU A 29 -0.75 -8.84 6.48
C GLU A 29 -1.27 -8.03 5.28
N ILE A 30 -1.90 -6.87 5.52
CA ILE A 30 -2.37 -6.00 4.43
C ILE A 30 -1.18 -5.37 3.70
N ALA A 31 -0.12 -4.97 4.42
CA ALA A 31 1.10 -4.49 3.80
C ALA A 31 1.74 -5.58 2.90
N HIS A 32 1.88 -6.81 3.40
CA HIS A 32 2.37 -7.96 2.64
C HIS A 32 1.58 -8.14 1.35
N LEU A 33 0.25 -8.33 1.47
CA LEU A 33 -0.62 -8.62 0.34
C LEU A 33 -0.69 -7.44 -0.64
N SER A 34 -0.57 -6.19 -0.15
CA SER A 34 -0.55 -5.01 -1.02
C SER A 34 0.68 -5.01 -1.96
N ARG A 35 1.84 -5.44 -1.47
CA ARG A 35 3.05 -5.63 -2.28
C ARG A 35 2.93 -6.86 -3.17
N GLN A 36 2.61 -8.01 -2.58
CA GLN A 36 2.58 -9.30 -3.25
C GLN A 36 1.58 -9.34 -4.40
N HIS A 37 0.38 -8.80 -4.21
CA HIS A 37 -0.70 -8.90 -5.18
C HIS A 37 -0.91 -7.66 -6.04
N ASN A 38 -0.60 -6.48 -5.50
CA ASN A 38 -0.95 -5.21 -6.16
C ASN A 38 0.29 -4.40 -6.55
N ASP A 39 1.49 -4.93 -6.31
CA ASP A 39 2.76 -4.23 -6.49
C ASP A 39 2.66 -2.77 -6.00
N ALA A 40 2.08 -2.60 -4.81
CA ALA A 40 1.86 -1.27 -4.23
C ALA A 40 3.21 -0.59 -4.07
N ASN A 41 3.37 0.62 -4.60
CA ASN A 41 4.64 1.36 -4.54
C ASN A 41 4.59 2.53 -3.56
N VAL A 42 3.43 2.76 -2.94
CA VAL A 42 3.29 3.74 -1.85
C VAL A 42 2.52 3.13 -0.70
N LEU A 43 3.17 3.04 0.46
CA LEU A 43 2.52 2.70 1.73
C LEU A 43 1.79 3.93 2.30
N VAL A 44 0.53 3.74 2.70
CA VAL A 44 -0.28 4.71 3.45
C VAL A 44 -0.70 4.10 4.78
N MET A 45 -0.58 4.85 5.89
CA MET A 45 -0.99 4.38 7.22
C MET A 45 -1.98 5.36 7.90
N PRO A 46 -2.95 4.83 8.68
CA PRO A 46 -3.95 5.65 9.38
C PRO A 46 -3.46 6.08 10.77
N GLY A 47 -2.89 7.28 10.87
CA GLY A 47 -2.18 7.74 12.08
C GLY A 47 -3.02 7.89 13.36
N ARG A 48 -4.36 7.86 13.29
CA ARG A 48 -5.24 7.85 14.48
C ARG A 48 -5.67 6.45 14.92
N PHE A 49 -5.33 5.41 14.16
CA PHE A 49 -5.90 4.06 14.33
C PHE A 49 -4.86 2.98 14.59
N ILE A 50 -3.57 3.31 14.50
CA ILE A 50 -2.46 2.39 14.81
C ILE A 50 -1.48 3.08 15.76
N ASP A 51 -0.82 2.30 16.60
CA ASP A 51 0.30 2.74 17.42
C ASP A 51 1.63 2.61 16.68
N HIS A 52 2.71 3.05 17.32
CA HIS A 52 4.06 3.02 16.73
C HIS A 52 4.57 1.60 16.48
N GLU A 53 4.29 0.65 17.38
CA GLU A 53 4.73 -0.74 17.24
C GLU A 53 4.04 -1.42 16.04
N MET A 54 2.74 -1.17 15.86
CA MET A 54 2.01 -1.64 14.69
C MET A 54 2.52 -0.98 13.40
N ALA A 55 2.80 0.33 13.44
CA ALA A 55 3.36 1.04 12.29
C ALA A 55 4.72 0.47 11.86
N GLU A 56 5.58 0.10 12.81
CA GLU A 56 6.87 -0.53 12.55
C GLU A 56 6.70 -1.91 11.88
N LYS A 57 5.79 -2.76 12.40
CA LYS A 57 5.51 -4.06 11.77
C LYS A 57 4.95 -3.92 10.35
N ILE A 58 4.08 -2.93 10.11
CA ILE A 58 3.54 -2.63 8.77
C ILE A 58 4.66 -2.18 7.83
N LEU A 59 5.56 -1.32 8.33
CA LEU A 59 6.71 -0.82 7.58
C LEU A 59 7.60 -1.97 7.12
N ASP A 60 8.03 -2.80 8.06
CA ASP A 60 8.91 -3.93 7.80
C ASP A 60 8.30 -4.88 6.79
N GLU A 61 7.02 -5.23 6.96
CA GLU A 61 6.34 -6.15 6.06
C GLU A 61 6.20 -5.57 4.64
N PHE A 62 5.88 -4.28 4.51
CA PHE A 62 5.76 -3.63 3.19
C PHE A 62 7.09 -3.57 2.45
N PHE A 63 8.19 -3.26 3.13
CA PHE A 63 9.48 -3.10 2.46
C PHE A 63 10.23 -4.42 2.23
N ASN A 64 9.91 -5.47 3.00
CA ASN A 64 10.48 -6.81 2.80
C ASN A 64 9.66 -7.69 1.83
N SER A 65 8.45 -7.27 1.46
CA SER A 65 7.59 -8.02 0.54
C SER A 65 7.86 -7.71 -0.94
N GLY A 66 8.12 -8.76 -1.71
CA GLY A 66 8.24 -8.72 -3.18
C GLY A 66 6.90 -8.91 -3.90
N PHE A 67 6.83 -8.48 -5.15
CA PHE A 67 5.67 -8.72 -6.01
C PHE A 67 5.68 -10.15 -6.57
N GLU A 68 4.55 -10.86 -6.51
CA GLU A 68 4.45 -12.25 -6.96
C GLU A 68 4.32 -12.39 -8.48
N GLY A 69 3.81 -11.37 -9.17
CA GLY A 69 3.57 -11.45 -10.60
C GLY A 69 2.49 -12.48 -10.97
N GLY A 70 2.73 -13.25 -12.03
CA GLY A 70 1.82 -14.31 -12.48
C GLY A 70 0.40 -13.81 -12.75
N ARG A 71 -0.60 -14.37 -12.06
CA ARG A 71 -2.01 -13.97 -12.22
C ARG A 71 -2.28 -12.52 -11.80
N HIS A 72 -1.44 -11.93 -10.95
CA HIS A 72 -1.58 -10.58 -10.42
C HIS A 72 -1.18 -9.52 -11.44
N GLN A 73 -0.23 -9.83 -12.31
CA GLN A 73 0.21 -8.96 -13.41
C GLN A 73 -0.96 -8.47 -14.28
N LYS A 74 -1.89 -9.38 -14.60
CA LYS A 74 -3.10 -9.04 -15.39
C LYS A 74 -4.03 -8.03 -14.71
N ARG A 75 -3.98 -7.90 -13.37
CA ARG A 75 -4.75 -6.90 -12.63
C ARG A 75 -4.03 -5.55 -12.67
N ILE A 76 -2.71 -5.55 -12.50
CA ILE A 76 -1.87 -4.35 -12.60
C ILE A 76 -2.03 -3.68 -13.96
N GLU A 77 -1.96 -4.46 -15.04
CA GLU A 77 -2.13 -3.96 -16.42
C GLU A 77 -3.51 -3.37 -16.71
N LYS A 78 -4.52 -3.68 -15.88
CA LYS A 78 -5.87 -3.11 -15.99
C LYS A 78 -6.04 -1.82 -15.20
N ILE A 79 -5.13 -1.51 -14.27
CA ILE A 79 -5.18 -0.23 -13.55
C ILE A 79 -4.80 0.84 -14.58
N PRO A 80 -5.64 1.88 -14.81
CA PRO A 80 -5.45 2.88 -15.86
C PRO A 80 -4.32 3.89 -15.54
N VAL A 81 -3.23 3.43 -14.94
CA VAL A 81 -2.02 4.18 -14.64
C VAL A 81 -0.97 3.87 -15.70
N LYS A 82 -0.64 4.88 -16.52
CA LYS A 82 0.40 4.83 -17.54
C LYS A 82 1.75 5.31 -17.01
#